data_AF-A0AA44ERY6-F1
#
_entry.id   AF-A0AA44ERY6-F1
#
_cell.length_a   1.000
_cell.length_b   1.000
_cell.length_c   1.000
_cell.angle_alpha   90.00
_cell.angle_beta   90.00
_cell.angle_gamma   90.00
#
_symmetry.space_group_name_H-M   'P 1'
#
loop_
_entity.id
_entity.type
_entity.pdbx_description
1 polymer ?
#
loop_
_entity_poly.entity_id
_entity_poly.type
_entity_poly.pdbx_seq_one_letter_code
_entity_poly.pdbx_strand_id
1 'polypeptide(L)' 'MPDNETQPYTVEQLQQQYSVSLPRAVEVMDRFGGDRRTIKKLMKRCPHRGDEH' A
#
# COMPACT_ATOMS: atom_id res chain seq x y z
N MET A 1 20.90 5.95 -10.58
CA MET A 1 19.87 6.23 -9.57
C MET A 1 18.76 5.24 -9.80
N PRO A 2 18.45 4.31 -8.88
CA PRO A 2 17.56 3.21 -9.21
C PRO A 2 16.17 3.79 -9.49
N ASP A 3 15.67 3.43 -10.67
CA ASP A 3 14.33 3.65 -11.18
C ASP A 3 13.33 2.91 -10.29
N ASN A 4 13.17 3.36 -9.05
CA ASN A 4 12.32 2.71 -8.06
C ASN A 4 10.85 3.11 -8.27
N GLU A 5 10.57 4.07 -9.16
CA GLU A 5 9.22 4.57 -9.40
C GLU A 5 8.37 3.62 -10.26
N THR A 6 9.00 2.70 -11.00
CA THR A 6 8.33 1.67 -11.82
C THR A 6 8.21 0.33 -11.12
N GLN A 7 9.00 0.08 -10.06
CA GLN A 7 8.94 -1.18 -9.36
C GLN A 7 7.66 -1.31 -8.52
N PRO A 8 6.96 -2.45 -8.62
CA PRO A 8 5.78 -2.71 -7.81
C PRO A 8 6.11 -2.67 -6.32
N TYR A 9 5.13 -2.29 -5.50
CA TYR A 9 5.25 -2.41 -4.05
C TYR A 9 5.42 -3.88 -3.66
N THR A 10 6.32 -4.12 -2.71
CA THR A 10 6.43 -5.41 -2.01
C THR A 10 5.57 -5.41 -0.75
N VAL A 11 5.21 -6.60 -0.24
CA VAL A 11 4.43 -6.77 1.00
C VAL A 11 5.08 -6.00 2.13
N GLU A 12 6.39 -6.16 2.28
CA GLU A 12 7.16 -5.51 3.33
C GLU A 12 7.10 -3.98 3.24
N GLN A 13 7.21 -3.42 2.02
CA GLN A 13 7.07 -1.97 1.83
C GLN A 13 5.66 -1.49 2.18
N LEU A 14 4.61 -2.25 1.86
CA LEU A 14 3.25 -1.88 2.24
C LEU A 14 3.06 -1.91 3.74
N GLN A 15 3.56 -2.94 4.41
CA GLN A 15 3.50 -3.05 5.87
C GLN A 15 4.27 -1.91 6.54
N GLN A 16 5.49 -1.62 6.11
CA GLN A 16 6.31 -0.55 6.70
C GLN A 16 5.75 0.85 6.41
N GLN A 17 5.35 1.11 5.16
CA GLN A 17 4.96 2.46 4.73
C GLN A 17 3.54 2.84 5.17
N TYR A 18 2.63 1.88 5.25
CA TYR A 18 1.23 2.12 5.56
C TYR A 18 0.78 1.48 6.89
N SER A 19 1.67 0.82 7.63
CA SER A 19 1.34 0.08 8.86
C SER A 19 0.13 -0.86 8.70
N VAL A 20 -0.02 -1.45 7.51
CA VAL A 20 -1.09 -2.41 7.24
C VAL A 20 -0.68 -3.80 7.70
N SER A 21 -1.65 -4.62 8.12
CA SER A 21 -1.42 -6.03 8.44
C SER A 21 -0.99 -6.82 7.21
N LEU A 22 -0.16 -7.85 7.42
CA LEU A 22 0.32 -8.79 6.40
C LEU A 22 -0.79 -9.32 5.45
N PRO A 23 -1.94 -9.82 5.94
CA PRO A 23 -3.01 -10.28 5.04
C PRO A 23 -3.58 -9.16 4.16
N ARG A 24 -3.65 -7.92 4.68
CA ARG A 24 -4.13 -6.75 3.94
C ARG A 24 -3.12 -6.28 2.90
N ALA A 25 -1.83 -6.36 3.21
CA ALA A 25 -0.77 -6.08 2.24
C ALA A 25 -0.79 -7.09 1.09
N VAL A 26 -0.95 -8.38 1.39
CA VAL A 26 -1.06 -9.44 0.37
C VAL A 26 -2.29 -9.24 -0.51
N GLU A 27 -3.46 -8.96 0.09
CA GLU A 27 -4.69 -8.69 -0.68
C GLU A 27 -4.53 -7.49 -1.63
N VAL A 28 -3.87 -6.43 -1.17
CA VAL A 28 -3.61 -5.23 -1.99
C VAL A 28 -2.61 -5.54 -3.11
N MET A 29 -1.58 -6.36 -2.86
CA MET A 29 -0.68 -6.79 -3.92
C MET A 29 -1.35 -7.71 -4.94
N ASP A 30 -2.17 -8.66 -4.49
CA ASP A 30 -2.91 -9.59 -5.35
C ASP A 30 -3.90 -8.83 -6.25
N ARG A 31 -4.65 -7.88 -5.67
CA ARG A 31 -5.68 -7.13 -6.37
C ARG A 31 -5.15 -6.06 -7.33
N PHE A 32 -3.98 -5.48 -7.04
CA PHE A 32 -3.42 -4.36 -7.81
C PHE A 32 -2.07 -4.68 -8.47
N GLY A 33 -1.58 -5.92 -8.36
CA GLY A 33 -0.29 -6.35 -8.92
C GLY A 33 0.92 -5.58 -8.38
N GLY A 34 0.79 -4.94 -7.21
CA GLY A 34 1.81 -4.04 -6.68
C GLY A 34 1.86 -2.66 -7.36
N ASP A 35 0.85 -2.27 -8.15
CA ASP A 35 0.83 -0.98 -8.86
C ASP A 35 0.96 0.22 -7.90
N ARG A 36 2.12 0.89 -7.99
CA ARG A 36 2.55 1.88 -7.02
C ARG A 36 1.63 3.09 -6.96
N ARG A 37 1.15 3.56 -8.11
CA ARG A 37 0.23 4.71 -8.20
C ARG A 37 -1.14 4.38 -7.62
N THR A 38 -1.65 3.20 -7.94
CA THR A 38 -2.98 2.78 -7.49
C THR A 38 -3.00 2.51 -6.00
N ILE A 39 -2.00 1.78 -5.49
CA ILE A 39 -1.90 1.49 -4.05
C ILE A 39 -1.68 2.77 -3.25
N LYS A 40 -0.81 3.67 -3.72
CA LYS A 40 -0.62 4.98 -3.06
C LYS A 40 -1.92 5.79 -3.03
N LYS A 41 -2.71 5.80 -4.10
CA LYS A 41 -4.02 6.46 -4.11
C LYS A 41 -5.01 5.78 -3.17
N LEU A 42 -5.05 4.45 -3.15
CA LEU A 42 -5.93 3.66 -2.28
C LEU A 42 -5.63 3.93 -0.81
N MET A 43 -4.35 3.83 -0.42
CA MET A 43 -3.91 4.06 0.95
C MET A 43 -4.06 5.53 1.37
N LYS A 44 -3.82 6.49 0.47
CA LYS A 44 -4.07 7.91 0.74
C LYS A 44 -5.56 8.24 0.87
N ARG A 45 -6.45 7.45 0.24
CA ARG A 45 -7.91 7.60 0.30
C ARG A 45 -8.54 6.82 1.46
N CYS A 46 -7.77 6.05 2.23
CA CYS A 46 -8.20 5.65 3.57
C CYS A 46 -7.88 6.83 4.52
N PRO A 47 -8.83 7.73 4.82
CA PRO A 47 -8.72 8.46 6.08
C PRO A 47 -8.67 7.41 7.18
N HIS A 48 -7.81 7.62 8.17
CA HIS A 48 -7.93 6.95 9.46
C HIS A 48 -9.40 7.09 9.89
N ARG A 49 -10.21 6.03 9.71
CA ARG A 49 -11.43 5.85 10.49
C ARG A 49 -10.96 5.46 11.88
N GLY A 50 -10.50 6.46 12.59
CA GLY A 50 -9.93 6.38 13.92
C GLY A 50 -10.06 7.70 14.66
N ASP A 51 -11.09 8.48 14.31
CA ASP A 51 -11.57 9.60 15.13
C ASP A 51 -13.08 9.75 14.90
N GLU A 52 -13.82 8.73 15.32
CA GLU A 52 -15.23 8.90 15.72
C GLU A 52 -15.24 8.82 17.25
N HIS A 53 -15.33 10.01 17.85
CA HIS A 53 -15.93 10.39 19.15
C HIS A 53 -15.46 9.72 20.46
#